data_AF-A0A7K1TJ68-F1
#
_entry.id   AF-A0A7K1TJ68-F1
#
_cell.length_a   1.000
_cell.length_b   1.000
_cell.length_c   1.000
_cell.angle_alpha   90.00
_cell.angle_beta   90.00
_cell.angle_gamma   90.00
#
_symmetry.space_group_name_H-M   'P 1'
#
loop_
_entity.id
_entity.type
_entity.pdbx_description
1 polymer ?
#
loop_
_entity_poly.entity_id
_entity_poly.type
_entity_poly.pdbx_seq_one_letter_code
_entity_poly.pdbx_strand_id
1 'polypeptide(L)'
;MNVRQLFSFLPVLLLALTAAGGLSSCGDNAITRATREHQDQYAVIDDDTIQSYLKKNNYTTYTRTDDGVYIVPLVKGSGLAATTGKQVRVKYVGRVLSANPDYTYLGSGPLPGNVFDNSTENHTACGCAVFTVGTGLVAGFSEGLTYMRQGDRSLLLIPSRLAYGPTGSVSGSAYSIYPDSSLLFDVEVLEVSN
;
A
#
# COMPACT_ATOMS: atom_id res chain seq x y z
N MET A 1 40.46 37.63 60.06
CA MET A 1 39.90 39.00 59.94
C MET A 1 38.91 38.95 58.78
N ASN A 2 37.61 38.70 58.92
CA ASN A 2 36.56 39.35 59.72
C ASN A 2 36.37 40.84 59.41
N VAL A 3 35.39 41.19 58.55
CA VAL A 3 34.42 42.31 58.64
C VAL A 3 33.29 42.00 57.60
N ARG A 4 32.13 41.45 58.00
CA ARG A 4 30.82 42.12 58.27
C ARG A 4 30.32 43.00 57.11
N GLN A 5 29.47 42.48 56.22
CA GLN A 5 27.99 42.52 56.25
C GLN A 5 27.34 43.92 56.32
N LEU A 6 26.55 44.23 55.29
CA LEU A 6 25.36 45.08 55.41
C LEU A 6 24.26 44.52 54.50
N PHE A 7 23.21 44.04 55.16
CA PHE A 7 21.94 43.58 54.60
C PHE A 7 21.12 44.77 54.09
N SER A 8 20.45 44.60 52.95
CA SER A 8 19.17 45.27 52.69
C SER A 8 18.20 44.26 52.08
N PHE A 9 17.13 44.02 52.82
CA PHE A 9 15.98 43.19 52.46
C PHE A 9 15.05 43.96 51.50
N LEU A 10 14.50 43.31 50.48
CA LEU A 10 13.10 42.86 50.45
C LEU A 10 12.79 42.09 49.14
N PRO A 11 11.81 41.16 49.15
CA PRO A 11 11.63 40.11 48.15
C PRO A 11 10.60 40.49 47.08
N VAL A 12 10.74 39.94 45.87
CA VAL A 12 9.62 39.79 44.93
C VAL A 12 9.59 38.36 44.41
N LEU A 13 8.57 37.67 44.88
CA LEU A 13 7.99 36.42 44.39
C LEU A 13 7.39 36.64 42.99
N LEU A 14 7.79 35.88 41.95
CA LEU A 14 6.86 35.53 40.85
C LEU A 14 7.35 34.33 39.99
N LEU A 15 6.68 33.20 40.23
CA LEU A 15 6.04 32.28 39.28
C LEU A 15 6.83 31.67 38.09
N ALA A 16 7.05 30.37 38.23
CA ALA A 16 6.98 29.25 37.27
C ALA A 16 6.81 29.50 35.76
N LEU A 17 7.71 28.83 35.01
CA LEU A 17 7.45 27.93 33.87
C LEU A 17 6.59 28.45 32.71
N THR A 18 7.22 28.77 31.58
CA THR A 18 6.62 28.46 30.26
C THR A 18 7.69 27.99 29.28
N ALA A 19 7.67 26.68 29.03
CA ALA A 19 8.17 26.11 27.80
C ALA A 19 7.28 26.62 26.65
N ALA A 20 7.73 27.62 25.90
CA ALA A 20 7.20 27.86 24.57
C ALA A 20 7.95 26.94 23.61
N GLY A 21 7.64 25.64 23.70
CA GLY A 21 7.85 24.75 22.58
C GLY A 21 7.06 25.33 21.42
N GLY A 22 7.79 25.85 20.43
CA GLY A 22 7.21 26.18 19.14
C GLY A 22 6.73 24.88 18.52
N LEU A 23 5.48 24.49 18.81
CA LEU A 23 4.74 23.56 17.98
C LEU A 23 4.58 24.27 16.65
N SER A 24 5.53 24.02 15.75
CA SER A 24 5.43 24.35 14.33
C SER A 24 4.26 23.55 13.76
N SER A 25 3.04 24.03 14.02
CA SER A 25 1.83 23.62 13.34
C SER A 25 1.93 24.19 11.92
N CYS A 26 2.69 23.50 11.07
CA CYS A 26 2.58 23.67 9.62
C CYS A 26 1.09 23.62 9.26
N GLY A 27 0.64 24.54 8.39
CA GLY A 27 -0.76 24.92 8.14
C GLY A 27 -1.70 23.86 7.55
N ASP A 28 -1.62 22.61 8.01
CA ASP A 28 -2.52 21.54 7.64
C ASP A 28 -3.86 21.69 8.35
N ASN A 29 -4.94 21.69 7.58
CA ASN A 29 -6.27 21.65 8.16
C ASN A 29 -6.56 20.28 8.80
N ALA A 30 -7.61 20.21 9.63
CA ALA A 30 -7.96 18.99 10.36
C ALA A 30 -8.24 17.79 9.44
N ILE A 31 -8.77 18.03 8.22
CA ILE A 31 -9.05 16.98 7.24
C ILE A 31 -7.74 16.39 6.71
N THR A 32 -6.80 17.23 6.27
CA THR A 32 -5.48 16.78 5.78
C THR A 32 -4.70 16.03 6.86
N ARG A 33 -4.87 16.39 8.14
CA ARG A 33 -4.32 15.62 9.25
C ARG A 33 -4.97 14.26 9.39
N ALA A 34 -6.30 14.20 9.47
CA ALA A 34 -7.03 12.94 9.60
C ALA A 34 -6.77 11.97 8.44
N THR A 35 -6.67 12.48 7.20
CA THR A 35 -6.31 11.66 6.04
C THR A 35 -4.91 11.04 6.16
N ARG A 36 -3.92 11.81 6.63
CA ARG A 36 -2.56 11.27 6.85
C ARG A 36 -2.54 10.25 7.98
N GLU A 37 -3.19 10.56 9.10
CA GLU A 37 -3.28 9.62 10.24
C GLU A 37 -3.93 8.29 9.82
N HIS A 38 -4.99 8.34 9.01
CA HIS A 38 -5.61 7.16 8.41
C HIS A 38 -4.65 6.40 7.50
N GLN A 39 -3.96 7.09 6.59
CA GLN A 39 -2.99 6.47 5.69
C GLN A 39 -1.81 5.82 6.45
N ASP A 40 -1.29 6.48 7.48
CA ASP A 40 -0.21 5.98 8.33
C ASP A 40 -0.66 4.74 9.10
N GLN A 41 -1.89 4.75 9.64
CA GLN A 41 -2.47 3.60 10.31
C GLN A 41 -2.60 2.40 9.36
N TYR A 42 -3.16 2.59 8.16
CA TYR A 42 -3.32 1.50 7.21
C TYR A 42 -2.00 1.04 6.58
N ALA A 43 -0.99 1.89 6.50
CA ALA A 43 0.34 1.47 6.11
C ALA A 43 0.90 0.38 7.04
N VAL A 44 0.65 0.48 8.35
CA VAL A 44 1.03 -0.54 9.34
C VAL A 44 0.15 -1.79 9.22
N ILE A 45 -1.18 -1.61 9.17
CA ILE A 45 -2.13 -2.73 9.08
C ILE A 45 -1.89 -3.58 7.82
N ASP A 46 -1.65 -2.94 6.68
CA ASP A 46 -1.38 -3.62 5.42
C ASP A 46 -0.06 -4.38 5.47
N ASP A 47 1.00 -3.77 6.02
CA ASP A 47 2.30 -4.42 6.15
C ASP A 47 2.22 -5.65 7.04
N ASP A 48 1.57 -5.54 8.21
CA ASP A 48 1.33 -6.66 9.14
C ASP A 48 0.49 -7.77 8.49
N THR A 49 -0.53 -7.40 7.71
CA THR A 49 -1.38 -8.33 6.97
C THR A 49 -0.57 -9.11 5.94
N ILE A 50 0.22 -8.40 5.13
CA ILE A 50 1.04 -9.00 4.07
C ILE A 50 2.12 -9.90 4.69
N GLN A 51 2.83 -9.44 5.71
CA GLN A 51 3.82 -10.24 6.43
C GLN A 51 3.22 -11.50 7.05
N SER A 52 2.02 -11.39 7.63
CA SER A 52 1.27 -12.54 8.16
C SER A 52 0.91 -13.53 7.06
N TYR A 53 0.49 -13.06 5.89
CA TYR A 53 0.25 -13.91 4.72
C TYR A 53 1.52 -14.62 4.27
N LEU A 54 2.64 -13.89 4.13
CA LEU A 54 3.92 -14.45 3.71
C LEU A 54 4.37 -15.56 4.66
N LYS A 55 4.33 -15.30 5.97
CA LYS A 55 4.68 -16.27 7.01
C LYS A 55 3.77 -17.49 6.99
N LYS A 56 2.44 -17.29 6.94
CA LYS A 56 1.45 -18.37 6.93
C LYS A 56 1.62 -19.30 5.73
N ASN A 57 2.06 -18.78 4.58
CA ASN A 57 2.27 -19.54 3.36
C ASN A 57 3.74 -19.95 3.13
N ASN A 58 4.62 -19.73 4.12
CA ASN A 58 6.05 -20.07 4.08
C ASN A 58 6.84 -19.38 2.95
N TYR A 59 6.43 -18.18 2.54
CA TYR A 59 7.22 -17.36 1.62
C TYR A 59 8.34 -16.64 2.39
N THR A 60 9.56 -17.09 2.19
CA THR A 60 10.76 -16.54 2.86
C THR A 60 11.66 -15.72 1.91
N THR A 61 11.44 -15.84 0.60
CA THR A 61 12.17 -15.09 -0.42
C THR A 61 11.21 -14.13 -1.10
N TYR A 62 11.41 -12.84 -0.88
CA TYR A 62 10.64 -11.77 -1.49
C TYR A 62 11.45 -10.48 -1.51
N THR A 63 11.06 -9.57 -2.41
CA THR A 63 11.54 -8.18 -2.41
C THR A 63 10.41 -7.31 -1.90
N ARG A 64 10.71 -6.38 -0.99
CA ARG A 64 9.80 -5.30 -0.61
C ARG A 64 10.31 -4.01 -1.24
N THR A 65 9.44 -3.29 -1.93
CA THR A 65 9.77 -1.97 -2.47
C THR A 65 9.72 -0.90 -1.39
N ASP A 66 10.27 0.28 -1.69
CA ASP A 66 10.23 1.43 -0.79
C ASP A 66 8.77 1.83 -0.49
N ASP A 67 7.92 1.82 -1.51
CA ASP A 67 6.49 2.12 -1.41
C ASP A 67 5.67 0.96 -0.82
N GLY A 68 6.29 -0.19 -0.53
CA GLY A 68 5.71 -1.27 0.26
C GLY A 68 5.00 -2.38 -0.50
N VAL A 69 5.20 -2.48 -1.82
CA VAL A 69 4.79 -3.66 -2.59
C VAL A 69 5.73 -4.82 -2.25
N TYR A 70 5.16 -6.01 -2.05
CA TYR A 70 5.93 -7.24 -1.88
C TYR A 70 5.86 -8.08 -3.14
N ILE A 71 7.02 -8.47 -3.66
CA ILE A 71 7.18 -9.30 -4.84
C ILE A 71 7.76 -10.65 -4.42
N VAL A 72 6.96 -11.71 -4.57
CA VAL A 72 7.38 -13.09 -4.29
C VAL A 72 7.64 -13.79 -5.62
N PRO A 73 8.90 -14.04 -6.01
CA PRO A 73 9.20 -14.75 -7.24
C PRO A 73 8.79 -16.23 -7.12
N LEU A 74 8.01 -16.72 -8.09
CA LEU A 74 7.61 -18.14 -8.18
C LEU A 74 8.32 -18.85 -9.34
N VAL A 75 8.46 -18.18 -10.48
CA VAL A 75 9.19 -18.67 -11.66
C VAL A 75 10.05 -17.53 -12.18
N LYS A 76 11.31 -17.83 -12.51
CA LYS A 76 12.26 -16.88 -13.09
C LYS A 76 12.37 -17.09 -14.59
N GLY A 77 11.92 -16.11 -15.35
CA GLY A 77 12.15 -15.94 -16.77
C GLY A 77 13.48 -15.27 -17.08
N SER A 78 13.82 -15.25 -18.36
CA SER A 78 15.07 -14.71 -18.89
C SER A 78 14.87 -13.73 -20.05
N GLY A 79 13.62 -13.36 -20.35
CA GLY A 79 13.31 -12.47 -21.46
C GLY A 79 13.50 -10.98 -21.14
N LEU A 80 12.89 -10.14 -21.99
CA LEU A 80 12.92 -8.68 -21.85
C LEU A 80 12.31 -8.24 -20.52
N ALA A 81 12.84 -7.15 -19.95
CA ALA A 81 12.33 -6.57 -18.71
C ALA A 81 11.08 -5.73 -18.98
N ALA A 82 10.07 -5.84 -18.10
CA ALA A 82 8.82 -5.08 -18.17
C ALA A 82 9.00 -3.66 -17.61
N THR A 83 9.79 -2.84 -18.29
CA THR A 83 10.03 -1.44 -17.89
C THR A 83 8.85 -0.53 -18.24
N THR A 84 8.72 0.61 -17.55
CA THR A 84 7.69 1.64 -17.81
C THR A 84 7.55 1.97 -19.29
N GLY A 85 6.31 2.08 -19.76
CA GLY A 85 5.95 2.37 -21.15
C GLY A 85 5.94 1.16 -22.09
N LYS A 86 6.49 0.01 -21.69
CA LYS A 86 6.38 -1.23 -22.47
C LYS A 86 4.98 -1.81 -22.40
N GLN A 87 4.53 -2.43 -23.50
CA GLN A 87 3.36 -3.28 -23.46
C GLN A 87 3.77 -4.66 -22.93
N VAL A 88 2.96 -5.18 -22.01
CA VAL A 88 3.14 -6.50 -21.41
C VAL A 88 1.87 -7.30 -21.59
N ARG A 89 2.04 -8.56 -21.99
CA ARG A 89 0.94 -9.53 -22.07
C ARG A 89 1.07 -10.47 -20.90
N VAL A 90 0.05 -10.51 -20.06
CA VAL A 90 0.09 -11.23 -18.78
C VAL A 90 -1.11 -12.14 -18.60
N LYS A 91 -0.91 -13.23 -17.86
CA LYS A 91 -1.99 -13.88 -17.12
C LYS A 91 -1.98 -13.38 -15.70
N TYR A 92 -3.15 -13.14 -15.13
CA TYR A 92 -3.24 -12.80 -13.72
C TYR A 92 -4.52 -13.30 -13.05
N VAL A 93 -4.43 -13.46 -11.74
CA VAL A 93 -5.59 -13.59 -10.83
C VAL A 93 -5.42 -12.59 -9.69
N GLY A 94 -6.34 -11.65 -9.57
CA GLY A 94 -6.44 -10.69 -8.49
C GLY A 94 -7.36 -11.20 -7.37
N ARG A 95 -6.85 -11.19 -6.14
CA ARG A 95 -7.59 -11.57 -4.92
C ARG A 95 -7.55 -10.46 -3.89
N VAL A 96 -8.63 -10.34 -3.13
CA VAL A 96 -8.64 -9.49 -1.94
C VAL A 96 -7.80 -10.17 -0.87
N LEU A 97 -6.83 -9.45 -0.31
CA LEU A 97 -5.98 -9.98 0.76
C LEU A 97 -6.53 -9.58 2.14
N SER A 98 -6.95 -8.32 2.29
CA SER A 98 -7.73 -7.83 3.43
C SER A 98 -9.00 -7.12 2.96
N ALA A 99 -10.04 -7.20 3.78
CA ALA A 99 -11.24 -6.38 3.64
C ALA A 99 -11.50 -5.76 5.00
N ASN A 100 -11.83 -4.48 5.04
CA ASN A 100 -12.40 -3.89 6.24
C ASN A 100 -13.93 -4.05 6.20
N PRO A 101 -14.51 -4.95 7.01
CA PRO A 101 -15.95 -5.19 7.04
C PRO A 101 -16.74 -4.05 7.71
N ASP A 102 -16.09 -3.07 8.33
CA ASP A 102 -16.79 -1.89 8.87
C ASP A 102 -17.47 -1.07 7.76
N TYR A 103 -17.05 -1.25 6.49
CA TYR A 103 -17.65 -0.63 5.31
C TYR A 103 -18.80 -1.46 4.69
N THR A 104 -19.74 -1.93 5.52
CA THR A 104 -20.90 -2.74 5.07
C THR A 104 -22.09 -1.93 4.50
N TYR A 105 -22.02 -0.59 4.56
CA TYR A 105 -23.18 0.28 4.24
C TYR A 105 -23.61 0.26 2.76
N LEU A 106 -22.71 -0.04 1.82
CA LEU A 106 -23.01 -0.12 0.39
C LEU A 106 -23.01 -1.57 -0.12
N GLY A 107 -23.57 -2.51 0.64
CA GLY A 107 -23.66 -3.92 0.23
C GLY A 107 -22.36 -4.70 0.38
N SER A 108 -22.44 -6.03 0.18
CA SER A 108 -21.31 -6.94 0.45
C SER A 108 -20.35 -7.03 -0.75
N GLY A 109 -19.17 -6.44 -0.63
CA GLY A 109 -18.02 -6.69 -1.50
C GLY A 109 -17.24 -7.98 -1.19
N PRO A 110 -16.20 -8.31 -1.97
CA PRO A 110 -15.41 -9.52 -1.81
C PRO A 110 -14.67 -9.57 -0.46
N LEU A 111 -14.65 -10.77 0.13
CA LEU A 111 -13.95 -11.06 1.39
C LEU A 111 -12.49 -11.51 1.14
N PRO A 112 -11.63 -11.52 2.18
CA PRO A 112 -10.27 -12.02 2.06
C PRO A 112 -10.20 -13.41 1.43
N GLY A 113 -9.36 -13.55 0.40
CA GLY A 113 -9.17 -14.76 -0.40
C GLY A 113 -10.03 -14.81 -1.67
N ASN A 114 -11.11 -14.04 -1.77
CA ASN A 114 -11.98 -14.04 -2.94
C ASN A 114 -11.26 -13.45 -4.15
N VAL A 115 -11.49 -14.05 -5.33
CA VAL A 115 -11.10 -13.45 -6.61
C VAL A 115 -12.03 -12.27 -6.89
N PHE A 116 -11.46 -11.13 -7.28
CA PHE A 116 -12.22 -9.97 -7.72
C PHE A 116 -12.03 -9.69 -9.21
N ASP A 117 -10.92 -10.14 -9.79
CA ASP A 117 -10.59 -9.94 -11.21
C ASP A 117 -9.61 -11.03 -11.68
N ASN A 118 -9.68 -11.43 -12.95
CA ASN A 118 -8.74 -12.36 -13.56
C ASN A 118 -8.69 -12.21 -15.08
N SER A 119 -7.54 -12.53 -15.67
CA SER A 119 -7.37 -12.42 -17.13
C SER A 119 -8.09 -13.51 -17.92
N THR A 120 -8.48 -14.62 -17.29
CA THR A 120 -9.08 -15.77 -18.00
C THR A 120 -10.50 -15.50 -18.47
N GLU A 121 -11.20 -14.56 -17.84
CA GLU A 121 -12.56 -14.15 -18.21
C GLU A 121 -12.58 -13.12 -19.37
N ASN A 122 -11.43 -12.64 -19.84
CA ASN A 122 -11.35 -11.64 -20.92
C ASN A 122 -11.71 -12.17 -22.33
N HIS A 123 -12.16 -13.43 -22.45
CA HIS A 123 -12.54 -14.08 -23.71
C HIS A 123 -11.47 -14.03 -24.82
N THR A 124 -10.21 -13.84 -24.47
CA THR A 124 -9.07 -13.96 -25.40
C THR A 124 -8.63 -15.41 -25.49
N ALA A 125 -8.14 -15.85 -26.66
CA ALA A 125 -7.72 -17.25 -26.87
C ALA A 125 -6.61 -17.70 -25.90
N CYS A 126 -5.78 -16.77 -25.43
CA CYS A 126 -4.74 -17.01 -24.44
C CYS A 126 -5.23 -16.95 -22.97
N GLY A 127 -6.45 -16.46 -22.70
CA GLY A 127 -6.91 -16.12 -21.36
C GLY A 127 -6.04 -15.06 -20.68
N CYS A 128 -5.55 -14.11 -21.47
CA CYS A 128 -4.54 -13.12 -21.07
C CYS A 128 -5.04 -11.68 -21.28
N ALA A 129 -4.38 -10.73 -20.62
CA ALA A 129 -4.62 -9.29 -20.73
C ALA A 129 -3.35 -8.57 -21.22
N VAL A 130 -3.51 -7.43 -21.87
CA VAL A 130 -2.41 -6.58 -22.33
C VAL A 130 -2.48 -5.25 -21.59
N PHE A 131 -1.36 -4.85 -21.00
CA PHE A 131 -1.24 -3.61 -20.25
C PHE A 131 -0.03 -2.81 -20.71
N THR A 132 -0.05 -1.50 -20.47
CA THR A 132 1.13 -0.64 -20.59
C THR A 132 1.68 -0.36 -19.21
N VAL A 133 2.93 -0.75 -18.93
CA VAL A 133 3.53 -0.59 -17.59
C VAL A 133 3.56 0.89 -17.21
N GLY A 134 2.99 1.23 -16.05
CA GLY A 134 2.94 2.59 -15.52
C GLY A 134 1.73 3.43 -15.93
N THR A 135 0.78 2.87 -16.70
CA THR A 135 -0.40 3.63 -17.17
C THR A 135 -1.69 2.82 -17.01
N GLY A 136 -2.70 3.42 -16.38
CA GLY A 136 -4.06 2.85 -16.33
C GLY A 136 -4.24 1.62 -15.41
N LEU A 137 -3.24 1.30 -14.60
CA LEU A 137 -3.28 0.22 -13.60
C LEU A 137 -3.22 0.81 -12.20
N VAL A 138 -3.64 0.05 -11.20
CA VAL A 138 -3.36 0.40 -9.80
C VAL A 138 -1.85 0.50 -9.59
N ALA A 139 -1.42 1.47 -8.78
CA ALA A 139 -0.02 1.88 -8.68
C ALA A 139 0.90 0.70 -8.33
N GLY A 140 0.52 -0.12 -7.34
CA GLY A 140 1.35 -1.24 -6.90
C GLY A 140 1.46 -2.37 -7.93
N PHE A 141 0.49 -2.53 -8.83
CA PHE A 141 0.58 -3.51 -9.91
C PHE A 141 1.56 -3.04 -10.97
N SER A 142 1.49 -1.75 -11.36
CA SER A 142 2.48 -1.14 -12.26
C SER A 142 3.89 -1.25 -11.69
N GLU A 143 4.05 -0.92 -10.41
CA GLU A 143 5.33 -1.00 -9.70
C GLU A 143 5.85 -2.44 -9.67
N GLY A 144 5.03 -3.41 -9.26
CA GLY A 144 5.41 -4.82 -9.22
C GLY A 144 5.83 -5.37 -10.59
N LEU A 145 5.17 -4.97 -11.68
CA LEU A 145 5.56 -5.36 -13.04
C LEU A 145 6.98 -4.90 -13.40
N THR A 146 7.46 -3.76 -12.88
CA THR A 146 8.83 -3.29 -13.17
C THR A 146 9.93 -4.20 -12.63
N TYR A 147 9.60 -5.07 -11.67
CA TYR A 147 10.50 -6.10 -11.13
C TYR A 147 10.45 -7.41 -11.93
N MET A 148 9.60 -7.50 -12.95
CA MET A 148 9.37 -8.72 -13.72
C MET A 148 9.98 -8.63 -15.13
N ARG A 149 10.19 -9.81 -15.71
CA ARG A 149 10.65 -10.06 -17.07
C ARG A 149 9.70 -11.02 -17.76
N GLN A 150 9.75 -11.04 -19.09
CA GLN A 150 9.09 -12.10 -19.85
C GLN A 150 9.54 -13.48 -19.36
N GLY A 151 8.54 -14.32 -19.08
CA GLY A 151 8.68 -15.66 -18.50
C GLY A 151 8.63 -15.70 -16.97
N ASP A 152 8.61 -14.55 -16.27
CA ASP A 152 8.45 -14.54 -14.82
C ASP A 152 7.02 -14.90 -14.43
N ARG A 153 6.89 -15.60 -13.30
CA ARG A 153 5.66 -15.65 -12.51
C ARG A 153 5.95 -15.21 -11.09
N SER A 154 5.17 -14.28 -10.55
CA SER A 154 5.35 -13.76 -9.19
C SER A 154 4.01 -13.48 -8.52
N LEU A 155 3.99 -13.52 -7.19
CA LEU A 155 2.93 -12.88 -6.42
C LEU A 155 3.30 -11.43 -6.16
N LEU A 156 2.36 -10.52 -6.40
CA LEU A 156 2.44 -9.11 -6.04
C LEU A 156 1.44 -8.87 -4.91
N LEU A 157 1.92 -8.60 -3.70
CA LEU A 157 1.09 -8.22 -2.56
C LEU A 157 1.16 -6.70 -2.39
N ILE A 158 0.01 -6.06 -2.55
CA ILE A 158 -0.11 -4.62 -2.74
C ILE A 158 -0.87 -4.02 -1.55
N PRO A 159 -0.27 -3.09 -0.79
CA PRO A 159 -0.96 -2.39 0.28
C PRO A 159 -2.10 -1.53 -0.30
N SER A 160 -3.14 -1.30 0.50
CA SER A 160 -4.37 -0.62 0.09
C SER A 160 -4.12 0.75 -0.54
N ARG A 161 -3.15 1.53 -0.01
CA ARG A 161 -2.75 2.85 -0.55
C ARG A 161 -2.24 2.81 -1.99
N LEU A 162 -1.68 1.69 -2.42
CA LEU A 162 -1.20 1.45 -3.79
C LEU A 162 -2.22 0.66 -4.65
N ALA A 163 -3.38 0.34 -4.06
CA ALA A 163 -4.51 -0.32 -4.69
C ALA A 163 -5.66 0.68 -4.92
N TYR A 164 -6.78 0.53 -4.19
CA TYR A 164 -7.98 1.36 -4.30
C TYR A 164 -8.17 2.33 -3.12
N GLY A 165 -7.24 2.33 -2.16
CA GLY A 165 -7.16 3.29 -1.07
C GLY A 165 -8.40 3.38 -0.18
N PRO A 166 -8.59 4.50 0.54
CA PRO A 166 -9.66 4.66 1.53
C PRO A 166 -11.06 4.82 0.93
N THR A 167 -11.19 4.85 -0.40
CA THR A 167 -12.49 4.91 -1.07
C THR A 167 -12.93 3.55 -1.60
N GLY A 168 -12.01 2.61 -1.79
CA GLY A 168 -12.29 1.35 -2.46
C GLY A 168 -12.75 1.56 -3.91
N SER A 169 -13.52 0.61 -4.42
CA SER A 169 -14.14 0.66 -5.75
C SER A 169 -15.58 0.16 -5.66
N VAL A 170 -16.48 0.80 -6.39
CA VAL A 170 -17.90 0.46 -6.43
C VAL A 170 -18.33 0.03 -7.83
N SER A 171 -19.21 -0.97 -7.89
CA SER A 171 -19.87 -1.42 -9.11
C SER A 171 -21.38 -1.53 -8.84
N GLY A 172 -22.16 -0.69 -9.51
CA GLY A 172 -23.58 -0.53 -9.21
C GLY A 172 -23.78 0.00 -7.79
N SER A 173 -24.53 -0.76 -6.97
CA SER A 173 -24.83 -0.41 -5.57
C SER A 173 -23.99 -1.21 -4.56
N ALA A 174 -22.92 -1.87 -5.02
CA ALA A 174 -22.05 -2.73 -4.22
C ALA A 174 -20.58 -2.29 -4.30
N TYR A 175 -19.80 -2.49 -3.23
CA TYR A 175 -18.34 -2.44 -3.33
C TYR A 175 -17.84 -3.60 -4.21
N SER A 176 -17.13 -3.29 -5.29
CA SER A 176 -16.33 -4.29 -6.01
C SER A 176 -15.00 -4.54 -5.32
N ILE A 177 -14.49 -3.55 -4.58
CA ILE A 177 -13.37 -3.65 -3.64
C ILE A 177 -13.69 -2.74 -2.44
N TYR A 178 -13.57 -3.25 -1.22
CA TYR A 178 -13.82 -2.43 -0.04
C TYR A 178 -12.74 -1.35 0.13
N PRO A 179 -13.08 -0.24 0.81
CA PRO A 179 -12.09 0.70 1.30
C PRO A 179 -10.98 0.01 2.09
N ASP A 180 -9.77 0.52 1.92
CA ASP A 180 -8.57 0.09 2.61
C ASP A 180 -8.24 -1.41 2.47
N SER A 181 -8.68 -2.03 1.37
CA SER A 181 -8.34 -3.41 1.04
C SER A 181 -6.93 -3.53 0.42
N SER A 182 -6.07 -4.32 1.05
CA SER A 182 -4.85 -4.82 0.42
C SER A 182 -5.19 -5.94 -0.57
N LEU A 183 -4.37 -6.09 -1.61
CA LEU A 183 -4.61 -7.02 -2.72
C LEU A 183 -3.44 -7.98 -2.91
N LEU A 184 -3.74 -9.13 -3.52
CA LEU A 184 -2.76 -10.09 -3.99
C LEU A 184 -3.03 -10.37 -5.47
N PHE A 185 -2.00 -10.24 -6.30
CA PHE A 185 -2.03 -10.67 -7.69
C PHE A 185 -1.05 -11.82 -7.90
N ASP A 186 -1.51 -12.92 -8.49
CA ASP A 186 -0.64 -13.95 -9.07
C ASP A 186 -0.48 -13.64 -10.55
N VAL A 187 0.72 -13.25 -10.98
CA VAL A 187 0.98 -12.70 -12.32
C VAL A 187 2.03 -13.54 -13.04
N GLU A 188 1.74 -13.90 -14.29
CA GLU A 188 2.69 -14.50 -15.23
C GLU A 188 2.87 -13.57 -16.44
N VAL A 189 4.10 -13.16 -16.73
CA VAL A 189 4.42 -12.32 -17.89
C VAL A 189 4.73 -13.20 -19.09
N LEU A 190 3.80 -13.26 -20.03
CA LEU A 190 3.92 -14.08 -21.24
C LEU A 190 4.83 -13.43 -22.28
N GLU A 191 4.76 -12.10 -22.40
CA GLU A 191 5.47 -11.35 -23.41
C GLU A 191 5.69 -9.89 -22.96
N VAL A 192 6.82 -9.33 -23.35
CA VAL A 192 7.10 -7.89 -23.26
C VAL A 192 7.43 -7.40 -24.66
N SER A 193 6.75 -6.34 -25.11
CA SER A 193 7.00 -5.74 -26.43
C SER A 193 8.43 -5.18 -26.51
N ASN A 194 9.10 -5.39 -27.64
CA ASN A 194 10.43 -4.82 -27.88
C ASN A 194 10.43 -3.29 -27.95
#